data_AF-A0AAD8KJQ6-F1
#
_entry.id   AF-A0AAD8KJQ6-F1
#
_cell.length_a   1.000
_cell.length_b   1.000
_cell.length_c   1.000
_cell.angle_alpha   90.00
_cell.angle_beta   90.00
_cell.angle_gamma   90.00
#
_symmetry.space_group_name_H-M   'P 1'
#
loop_
_entity.id
_entity.type
_entity.pdbx_description
1 polymer ?
#
loop_
_entity_poly.entity_id
_entity_poly.type
_entity_poly.pdbx_seq_one_letter_code
_entity_poly.pdbx_strand_id
1 'polypeptide(L)' 'MIPTDGAKATYRSLVQRIPVCTSVVGVQTGDSCFSITQRFKLSLGFFGYINPNLNCKKLFVGEWICIDGN' A
#
# COMPACT_ATOMS: atom_id res chain seq x y z
N MET A 1 11.17 -13.16 -30.42
CA MET A 1 11.62 -11.77 -30.57
C MET A 1 11.76 -11.18 -29.17
N ILE A 2 12.99 -11.07 -28.70
CA ILE A 2 13.33 -10.41 -27.43
C ILE A 2 13.55 -8.93 -27.77
N PRO A 3 12.94 -7.97 -27.04
CA PRO A 3 13.22 -6.55 -27.28
C PRO A 3 14.65 -6.24 -26.85
N THR A 4 15.39 -5.63 -27.77
CA THR A 4 16.73 -5.06 -27.60
C THR A 4 16.80 -4.12 -26.40
N ASP A 5 17.93 -4.13 -25.71
CA ASP A 5 18.28 -3.64 -24.37
C ASP A 5 17.76 -2.24 -23.91
N GLY A 6 17.19 -1.42 -24.79
CA GLY A 6 16.68 -0.08 -24.46
C GLY A 6 15.35 -0.05 -23.69
N ALA A 7 14.42 -0.98 -23.96
CA ALA A 7 13.10 -0.97 -23.30
C ALA A 7 13.12 -1.54 -21.86
N LYS A 8 14.14 -2.34 -21.53
CA LYS A 8 14.28 -3.01 -20.22
C LYS A 8 14.66 -2.05 -19.10
N ALA A 9 15.42 -1.00 -19.42
CA ALA A 9 15.82 0.05 -18.47
C ALA A 9 14.64 0.96 -18.11
N THR A 10 13.81 1.34 -19.08
CA THR A 10 12.65 2.20 -18.86
C THR A 10 11.52 1.46 -18.13
N TYR A 11 11.33 0.16 -18.38
CA TYR A 11 10.39 -0.67 -17.61
C TYR A 11 10.84 -0.85 -16.15
N ARG A 12 12.14 -1.08 -15.89
CA ARG A 12 12.69 -1.16 -14.52
C ARG A 12 12.45 0.11 -13.70
N SER A 13 12.42 1.27 -14.34
CA SER A 13 12.11 2.55 -13.68
C SER A 13 10.62 2.75 -13.34
N LEU A 14 9.70 2.06 -14.02
CA LEU A 14 8.26 2.11 -13.73
C LEU A 14 7.82 1.05 -12.71
N VAL A 15 8.55 -0.07 -12.62
CA VAL A 15 8.33 -1.13 -11.62
C VAL A 15 8.75 -0.69 -10.22
N GLN A 16 9.56 0.37 -10.10
CA GLN A 16 10.12 0.82 -8.81
C GLN A 16 9.14 1.61 -7.92
N ARG A 17 7.86 1.67 -8.25
CA ARG A 17 6.83 2.32 -7.42
C ARG A 17 5.52 1.53 -7.33
N ILE A 18 5.59 0.22 -7.47
CA ILE A 18 4.44 -0.64 -7.16
C ILE A 18 4.57 -0.99 -5.68
N PRO A 19 3.68 -0.50 -4.80
CA PRO A 19 3.73 -0.87 -3.41
C PRO A 19 3.51 -2.38 -3.26
N VAL A 20 4.43 -3.04 -2.59
CA VAL A 20 4.34 -4.43 -2.16
C VAL A 20 3.79 -4.45 -0.74
N CYS A 21 2.77 -5.26 -0.52
CA CYS A 21 2.19 -5.48 0.79
C CYS A 21 2.72 -6.79 1.38
N THR A 22 3.40 -6.73 2.52
CA THR A 22 3.97 -7.91 3.19
C THR A 22 3.10 -8.39 4.34
N SER A 23 2.30 -7.50 4.95
CA SER A 23 1.35 -7.83 6.02
C SER A 23 0.07 -7.01 5.91
N VAL A 24 -1.06 -7.65 6.23
CA VAL A 24 -2.39 -7.03 6.21
C VAL A 24 -3.11 -7.15 7.54
N VAL A 25 -4.00 -6.20 7.80
CA VAL A 25 -5.02 -6.27 8.86
C VAL A 25 -6.40 -6.11 8.25
N GLY A 26 -7.38 -6.86 8.76
CA GLY A 26 -8.78 -6.67 8.40
C GLY A 26 -9.41 -5.60 9.30
N VAL A 27 -10.09 -4.63 8.72
CA VAL A 27 -10.80 -3.56 9.44
C VAL A 27 -11.87 -4.16 10.34
N GLN A 28 -11.90 -3.73 11.60
CA GLN A 28 -12.89 -4.11 12.61
C GLN A 28 -13.85 -2.95 12.93
N THR A 29 -14.93 -3.24 13.65
CA THR A 29 -15.88 -2.21 14.09
C THR A 29 -15.17 -1.16 14.94
N GLY A 30 -15.30 0.12 14.55
CA GLY A 30 -14.69 1.25 15.23
C GLY A 30 -13.30 1.63 14.72
N ASP A 31 -12.73 0.86 13.78
CA ASP A 31 -11.46 1.24 13.15
C ASP A 31 -11.61 2.47 12.24
N SER A 32 -10.52 3.21 12.15
CA SER A 32 -10.27 4.29 11.19
C SER A 32 -8.85 4.14 10.65
N CYS A 33 -8.52 4.76 9.52
CA CYS A 33 -7.13 4.81 9.08
C CYS A 33 -6.18 5.34 10.16
N PHE A 34 -6.63 6.33 10.94
CA PHE A 34 -5.82 6.92 12.00
C PHE A 34 -5.58 5.93 13.15
N SER A 35 -6.61 5.24 13.65
CA SER A 35 -6.44 4.24 14.71
C SER A 35 -5.55 3.08 14.26
N ILE A 36 -5.66 2.65 13.00
CA ILE A 36 -4.78 1.63 12.41
C ILE A 36 -3.34 2.14 12.36
N THR A 37 -3.09 3.36 11.86
CA THR A 37 -1.72 3.91 11.82
C THR A 37 -1.10 4.04 13.21
N GLN A 38 -1.86 4.43 14.23
CA GLN A 38 -1.38 4.48 15.61
C GLN A 38 -1.07 3.08 16.16
N ARG A 39 -1.98 2.13 15.98
CA ARG A 39 -1.84 0.74 16.47
C ARG A 39 -0.57 0.09 15.93
N PHE A 40 -0.26 0.32 14.66
CA PHE A 40 0.92 -0.25 13.98
C PHE A 40 2.12 0.69 13.91
N LYS A 41 2.05 1.86 14.56
CA LYS A 41 3.13 2.87 14.60
C LYS A 41 3.62 3.30 13.22
N LEU A 42 2.71 3.47 12.27
CA LEU A 42 3.00 3.89 10.90
C LEU A 42 2.90 5.41 10.74
N SER A 43 3.79 5.99 9.95
CA SER A 43 3.59 7.38 9.49
C SER A 43 2.46 7.42 8.44
N LEU A 44 1.71 8.53 8.40
CA LEU A 44 0.64 8.71 7.39
C LEU A 44 1.19 8.66 5.95
N GLY A 45 2.41 9.15 5.74
CA GLY A 45 3.07 9.12 4.42
C GLY A 45 3.36 7.69 3.97
N PHE A 46 3.94 6.85 4.85
CA PHE A 46 4.21 5.45 4.54
C PHE A 46 2.91 4.65 4.38
N PHE A 47 1.94 4.87 5.27
CA PHE A 47 0.63 4.21 5.19
C PHE A 47 -0.10 4.50 3.87
N GLY A 48 -0.11 5.77 3.42
CA GLY A 48 -0.70 6.14 2.13
C GLY A 48 0.09 5.59 0.95
N TYR A 49 1.41 5.52 1.05
CA TYR A 49 2.26 4.92 0.03
C TYR A 49 1.95 3.44 -0.21
N ILE A 50 1.80 2.64 0.85
CA ILE A 50 1.48 1.20 0.73
C ILE A 50 -0.02 0.91 0.55
N ASN A 51 -0.89 1.93 0.62
CA ASN A 51 -2.34 1.83 0.40
C ASN A 51 -2.86 2.94 -0.56
N PRO A 52 -2.35 3.03 -1.81
CA PRO A 52 -2.60 4.19 -2.69
C PRO A 52 -4.07 4.35 -3.11
N ASN A 53 -4.87 3.29 -3.02
CA ASN A 53 -6.28 3.30 -3.42
C ASN A 53 -7.26 3.44 -2.24
N LEU A 54 -6.75 3.49 -1.00
CA LEU A 54 -7.58 3.48 0.19
C LEU A 54 -8.29 4.82 0.40
N ASN A 55 -9.61 4.77 0.57
CA ASN A 55 -10.40 5.94 0.94
C ASN A 55 -10.77 5.89 2.42
N CYS A 56 -10.01 6.60 3.25
CA CYS A 56 -10.21 6.64 4.70
C CYS A 56 -11.57 7.19 5.16
N LYS A 57 -12.33 7.88 4.30
CA LYS A 57 -13.70 8.34 4.60
C LYS A 57 -14.77 7.30 4.30
N LYS A 58 -14.42 6.18 3.65
CA LYS A 58 -15.33 5.11 3.25
C LYS A 58 -14.83 3.73 3.69
N LEU A 59 -14.00 3.68 4.74
CA LEU A 59 -13.49 2.44 5.33
C LEU A 59 -14.66 1.56 5.79
N PHE A 60 -14.60 0.26 5.54
CA PHE A 60 -15.66 -0.68 5.94
C PHE A 60 -15.09 -1.93 6.62
N VAL A 61 -15.88 -2.54 7.52
CA VAL A 61 -15.49 -3.76 8.23
C VAL A 61 -15.21 -4.89 7.23
N GLY A 62 -14.08 -5.56 7.40
CA GLY A 62 -13.62 -6.62 6.50
C GLY A 62 -12.76 -6.14 5.31
N GLU A 63 -12.54 -4.83 5.15
CA GLU A 63 -11.56 -4.31 4.20
C GLU A 63 -10.13 -4.69 4.63
N TRP A 64 -9.30 -5.13 3.69
CA TRP A 64 -7.91 -5.50 3.95
C TRP A 64 -7.00 -4.29 3.76
N ILE A 65 -6.21 -3.97 4.79
CA ILE A 65 -5.33 -2.81 4.83
C ILE A 65 -3.88 -3.26 5.00
N CYS A 66 -2.98 -2.75 4.17
CA CYS A 66 -1.55 -3.02 4.30
C CYS A 66 -0.95 -2.24 5.46
N ILE A 67 -0.21 -2.95 6.30
CA ILE A 67 0.45 -2.41 7.50
C ILE A 67 1.97 -2.56 7.47
N ASP A 68 2.50 -3.26 6.47
CA ASP A 68 3.92 -3.41 6.21
C ASP A 68 4.13 -3.66 4.71
N GLY A 69 5.27 -3.21 4.17
CA GLY A 69 5.50 -3.19 2.73
C GLY A 69 6.62 -2.28 2.25
N ASN A 70 6.82 -2.19 0.94
CA ASN A 70 7.78 -1.29 0.29
C ASN A 70 7.37 -0.87 -1.11
#